data_AF-A0A850R5D8-F1
#
_entry.id   AF-A0A850R5D8-F1
#
_cell.length_a   1.000
_cell.length_b   1.000
_cell.length_c   1.000
_cell.angle_alpha   90.00
_cell.angle_beta   90.00
_cell.angle_gamma   90.00
#
_symmetry.space_group_name_H-M   'P 1'
#
loop_
_entity.id
_entity.type
_entity.pdbx_description
1 polymer ?
#
loop_
_entity_poly.entity_id
_entity_poly.type
_entity_poly.pdbx_seq_one_letter_code
_entity_poly.pdbx_strand_id
1 'polypeptide(L)'
;MNNPQKINTVMYALLVERQMNNFSVLEARDALLNTNGIPKNLDKARRLIYRQILYFENKGWLTSKGIGRDRRYSQTSKFKELTTQPKQRLQQIPLNKLTLQSYAVLDKERKQYLADLDIVLGEIDEYQSIIERLPELEQTVLPLYERAQKRSDLLLRKVNIYENILDSIKE
;
A
#
# COMPACT_ATOMS: atom_id res chain seq x y z
N MET A 1 2.29 12.83 23.83
CA MET A 1 1.98 13.68 22.65
C MET A 1 1.03 12.89 21.75
N ASN A 2 -0.27 13.20 21.75
CA ASN A 2 -1.24 12.53 20.87
C ASN A 2 -1.14 13.13 19.45
N ASN A 3 -0.62 12.36 18.50
CA ASN A 3 -0.55 12.78 17.11
C ASN A 3 -1.99 12.81 16.54
N PRO A 4 -2.45 13.92 15.91
CA PRO A 4 -3.79 13.99 15.33
C PRO A 4 -4.01 12.86 14.34
N GLN A 5 -5.11 12.11 14.52
CA GLN A 5 -5.49 11.04 13.60
C GLN A 5 -5.93 11.65 12.27
N LYS A 6 -5.42 11.07 11.19
CA LYS A 6 -5.53 11.58 9.83
C LYS A 6 -6.56 10.74 9.07
N ILE A 7 -7.59 11.37 8.53
CA ILE A 7 -8.67 10.74 7.78
C ILE A 7 -8.69 11.37 6.38
N ASN A 8 -8.84 10.58 5.31
CA ASN A 8 -8.97 11.19 3.98
C ASN A 8 -10.29 11.94 3.87
N THR A 9 -10.33 12.94 3.00
CA THR A 9 -11.53 13.74 2.73
C THR A 9 -12.74 12.85 2.37
N VAL A 10 -12.51 11.76 1.64
CA VAL A 10 -13.56 10.83 1.21
C VAL A 10 -14.24 10.10 2.38
N MET A 11 -13.46 9.47 3.27
CA MET A 11 -14.02 8.76 4.43
C MET A 11 -14.52 9.75 5.49
N TYR A 12 -13.94 10.94 5.57
CA TYR A 12 -14.47 12.00 6.43
C TYR A 12 -15.88 12.41 5.98
N ALA A 13 -16.07 12.69 4.68
CA ALA A 13 -17.37 13.03 4.13
C ALA A 13 -18.40 11.91 4.33
N LEU A 14 -18.00 10.65 4.12
CA LEU A 14 -18.87 9.49 4.33
C LEU A 14 -19.26 9.29 5.80
N LEU A 15 -18.27 9.20 6.70
CA LEU A 15 -18.48 8.70 8.04
C LEU A 15 -18.75 9.80 9.07
N VAL A 16 -18.26 11.02 8.82
CA VAL A 16 -18.41 12.15 9.75
C VAL A 16 -19.51 13.07 9.28
N GLU A 17 -19.43 13.60 8.06
CA GLU A 17 -20.41 14.58 7.56
C GLU A 17 -21.77 13.92 7.30
N ARG A 18 -21.78 12.78 6.61
CA ARG A 18 -23.01 12.03 6.28
C ARG A 18 -23.41 11.00 7.33
N GLN A 19 -22.58 10.82 8.36
CA GLN A 19 -22.81 9.86 9.45
C GLN A 19 -23.15 8.44 8.95
N MET A 20 -22.56 8.02 7.81
CA MET A 20 -22.90 6.73 7.22
C MET A 20 -22.54 5.58 8.16
N ASN A 21 -23.50 4.68 8.32
CA ASN A 21 -23.38 3.49 9.14
C ASN A 21 -24.16 2.35 8.48
N ASN A 22 -23.74 1.10 8.70
CA ASN A 22 -24.34 -0.08 8.09
C ASN A 22 -24.48 0.00 6.55
N PHE A 23 -23.40 0.38 5.87
CA PHE A 23 -23.39 0.65 4.43
C PHE A 23 -22.59 -0.39 3.65
N SER A 24 -22.92 -0.57 2.37
CA SER A 24 -22.14 -1.34 1.40
C SER A 24 -21.15 -0.45 0.64
N VAL A 25 -20.18 -1.08 -0.04
CA VAL A 25 -19.22 -0.35 -0.90
C VAL A 25 -19.94 0.43 -2.01
N LEU A 26 -21.04 -0.11 -2.54
CA LEU A 26 -21.83 0.54 -3.59
C LEU A 26 -22.53 1.78 -3.04
N GLU A 27 -23.17 1.69 -1.88
CA GLU A 27 -23.81 2.84 -1.23
C GLU A 27 -22.80 3.93 -0.87
N ALA A 28 -21.60 3.56 -0.41
CA ALA A 28 -20.53 4.52 -0.18
C ALA A 28 -20.09 5.22 -1.48
N ARG A 29 -19.95 4.48 -2.59
CA ARG A 29 -19.66 5.06 -3.90
C ARG A 29 -20.75 6.03 -4.34
N ASP A 30 -22.00 5.61 -4.26
CA ASP A 30 -23.13 6.38 -4.76
C ASP A 30 -23.38 7.63 -3.91
N ALA A 31 -23.19 7.53 -2.60
CA ALA A 31 -23.19 8.70 -1.72
C ALA A 31 -22.15 9.72 -2.16
N LEU A 32 -20.95 9.25 -2.51
CA LEU A 32 -19.85 10.11 -2.90
C LEU A 32 -20.08 10.77 -4.27
N LEU A 33 -20.74 10.13 -5.25
CA LEU A 33 -20.94 10.65 -6.61
C LEU A 33 -21.52 12.07 -6.69
N ASN A 34 -22.13 12.57 -5.61
CA ASN A 34 -22.64 13.93 -5.49
C ASN A 34 -21.61 14.96 -4.95
N THR A 35 -20.34 14.58 -4.79
CA THR A 35 -19.28 15.41 -4.17
C THR A 35 -18.10 15.57 -5.12
N ASN A 36 -17.67 16.81 -5.36
CA ASN A 36 -16.57 17.13 -6.25
C ASN A 36 -15.27 16.43 -5.79
N GLY A 37 -14.73 15.51 -6.60
CA GLY A 37 -13.44 14.87 -6.32
C GLY A 37 -13.31 13.38 -6.65
N ILE A 38 -14.33 12.74 -7.23
CA ILE A 38 -14.28 11.32 -7.59
C ILE A 38 -13.85 11.15 -9.04
N PRO A 39 -13.06 10.11 -9.36
CA PRO A 39 -12.75 9.77 -10.74
C PRO A 39 -14.04 9.62 -11.55
N LYS A 40 -14.11 10.24 -12.73
CA LYS A 40 -15.23 10.06 -13.69
C LYS A 40 -15.53 8.59 -14.01
N ASN A 41 -14.58 7.69 -13.74
CA ASN A 41 -14.72 6.25 -13.92
C ASN A 41 -15.20 5.57 -12.62
N LEU A 42 -16.42 5.02 -12.68
CA LEU A 42 -17.11 4.35 -11.57
C LEU A 42 -16.34 3.16 -10.98
N ASP A 43 -15.60 2.41 -11.80
CA ASP A 43 -14.81 1.26 -11.32
C ASP A 43 -13.54 1.70 -10.58
N LYS A 44 -12.88 2.76 -11.06
CA LYS A 44 -11.76 3.38 -10.32
C LYS A 44 -12.24 3.93 -8.98
N ALA A 45 -13.39 4.62 -8.97
CA ALA A 45 -14.01 5.13 -7.74
C ALA A 45 -14.32 4.00 -6.74
N ARG A 46 -14.97 2.93 -7.21
CA ARG A 46 -15.31 1.76 -6.38
C ARG A 46 -14.06 1.11 -5.75
N ARG A 47 -13.00 0.91 -6.54
CA ARG A 47 -11.74 0.32 -6.05
C ARG A 47 -11.06 1.21 -4.99
N LEU A 48 -11.05 2.52 -5.20
CA LEU A 48 -10.47 3.46 -4.24
C LEU A 48 -11.22 3.44 -2.92
N ILE A 49 -12.55 3.53 -2.94
CA ILE A 49 -13.39 3.49 -1.74
C ILE A 49 -13.22 2.15 -1.02
N TYR A 50 -13.21 1.04 -1.75
CA TYR A 50 -12.99 -0.28 -1.17
C TYR A 50 -11.65 -0.36 -0.41
N ARG A 51 -10.56 0.14 -1.00
CA ARG A 51 -9.24 0.18 -0.33
C ARG A 51 -9.27 1.01 0.95
N GLN A 52 -9.99 2.13 0.95
CA GLN A 52 -10.12 2.99 2.13
C GLN A 52 -10.96 2.32 3.22
N ILE A 53 -12.06 1.66 2.85
CA ILE A 53 -12.87 0.87 3.79
C ILE A 53 -12.02 -0.23 4.44
N LEU A 54 -11.23 -0.97 3.66
CA LEU A 54 -10.33 -2.00 4.19
C LEU A 54 -9.27 -1.42 5.13
N TYR A 55 -8.68 -0.27 4.79
CA TYR A 55 -7.73 0.41 5.67
C TYR A 55 -8.37 0.75 7.03
N PHE A 56 -9.60 1.26 7.02
CA PHE A 56 -10.35 1.61 8.23
C PHE A 56 -10.75 0.37 9.04
N GLU A 57 -11.11 -0.72 8.37
CA GLU A 57 -11.37 -2.01 9.00
C GLU A 57 -10.11 -2.57 9.68
N ASN A 58 -8.95 -2.54 9.00
CA ASN A 58 -7.68 -2.97 9.57
C ASN A 58 -7.23 -2.12 10.78
N LYS A 59 -7.63 -0.84 10.84
CA LYS A 59 -7.39 0.03 12.01
C LYS A 59 -8.36 -0.23 13.17
N GLY A 60 -9.39 -1.05 12.95
CA GLY A 60 -10.49 -1.29 13.88
C GLY A 60 -11.43 -0.10 14.00
N TRP A 61 -11.49 0.76 13.00
CA TRP A 61 -12.42 1.90 12.95
C TRP A 61 -13.76 1.52 12.32
N LEU A 62 -13.74 0.61 11.36
CA LEU A 62 -14.93 -0.04 10.82
C LEU A 62 -14.95 -1.52 11.21
N THR A 63 -16.15 -2.08 11.26
CA THR A 63 -16.38 -3.53 11.35
C THR A 63 -17.27 -3.96 10.20
N SER A 64 -17.04 -5.15 9.65
CA SER A 64 -17.91 -5.74 8.63
C SER A 64 -18.79 -6.85 9.18
N LYS A 65 -20.01 -6.97 8.64
CA LYS A 65 -20.92 -8.09 8.85
C LYS A 65 -21.42 -8.59 7.50
N GLY A 66 -21.67 -9.89 7.39
CA GLY A 66 -22.11 -10.52 6.14
C GLY A 66 -20.95 -10.92 5.21
N ILE A 67 -21.30 -11.61 4.12
CA ILE A 67 -20.35 -12.20 3.18
C ILE A 67 -20.70 -11.76 1.75
N GLY A 68 -19.69 -11.55 0.92
CA GLY A 68 -19.87 -11.23 -0.50
C GLY A 68 -20.64 -9.92 -0.71
N ARG A 69 -21.76 -10.00 -1.43
CA ARG A 69 -22.59 -8.82 -1.78
C ARG A 69 -23.36 -8.26 -0.59
N ASP A 70 -23.64 -9.09 0.42
CA ASP A 70 -24.36 -8.68 1.63
C ASP A 70 -23.43 -8.10 2.70
N ARG A 71 -22.13 -7.96 2.39
CA ARG A 71 -21.16 -7.38 3.33
C ARG A 71 -21.47 -5.91 3.56
N ARG A 72 -21.76 -5.55 4.81
CA ARG A 72 -22.00 -4.17 5.26
C ARG A 72 -20.98 -3.75 6.31
N TYR A 73 -20.63 -2.48 6.29
CA TYR A 73 -19.63 -1.87 7.17
C TYR A 73 -20.30 -0.90 8.12
N SER A 74 -19.90 -0.95 9.38
CA SER A 74 -20.42 -0.10 10.45
C SER A 74 -19.30 0.56 11.24
N GLN A 75 -19.56 1.77 11.75
CA GLN A 75 -18.63 2.48 12.61
C GLN A 75 -18.52 1.77 13.96
N THR A 76 -17.29 1.58 14.41
CA THR A 76 -17.00 1.04 15.75
C THR A 76 -17.07 2.13 16.82
N SER A 77 -17.20 1.73 18.08
CA SER A 77 -17.11 2.66 19.23
C SER A 77 -15.79 3.43 19.22
N LYS A 78 -14.69 2.74 18.87
CA LYS A 78 -13.35 3.33 18.71
C LYS A 78 -13.34 4.49 17.72
N PHE A 79 -14.07 4.39 16.60
CA PHE A 79 -14.17 5.48 15.64
C PHE A 79 -15.04 6.64 16.17
N LYS A 80 -16.14 6.33 16.86
CA LYS A 80 -17.02 7.37 17.44
C LYS A 80 -16.31 8.15 18.54
N GLU A 81 -15.51 7.50 19.38
CA GLU A 81 -14.68 8.17 20.38
C GLU A 81 -13.65 9.13 19.75
N LEU A 82 -13.14 8.79 18.56
CA LEU A 82 -12.24 9.68 17.80
C LEU A 82 -12.95 10.92 17.25
N THR A 83 -14.27 10.86 17.01
CA THR A 83 -15.05 11.98 16.46
C THR A 83 -15.74 12.83 17.53
N THR A 84 -15.99 12.29 18.73
CA THR A 84 -16.72 12.99 19.81
C THR A 84 -15.84 13.80 20.77
N GLN A 85 -14.51 13.62 20.76
CA GLN A 85 -13.63 14.42 21.62
C GLN A 85 -13.46 15.85 21.09
N PRO A 86 -13.77 16.90 21.88
CA PRO A 86 -13.53 18.27 21.47
C PRO A 86 -12.02 18.54 21.50
N LYS A 87 -11.47 18.96 20.35
CA LYS A 87 -10.07 19.39 20.10
C LYS A 87 -9.03 18.33 19.72
N GLN A 88 -9.38 17.10 19.35
CA GLN A 88 -8.46 16.28 18.54
C GLN A 88 -8.83 16.41 17.06
N ARG A 89 -8.12 17.34 16.40
CA ARG A 89 -8.24 17.68 14.98
C ARG A 89 -8.13 16.43 14.12
N LEU A 90 -9.25 15.85 13.72
CA LEU A 90 -9.30 14.99 12.54
C LEU A 90 -8.86 15.85 11.38
N GLN A 91 -7.61 15.71 10.97
CA GLN A 91 -7.09 16.43 9.82
C GLN A 91 -7.59 15.71 8.57
N GLN A 92 -8.45 16.38 7.82
CA GLN A 92 -8.77 15.95 6.47
C GLN A 92 -7.49 16.02 5.65
N ILE A 93 -7.20 14.94 4.95
CA ILE A 93 -6.11 14.90 3.99
C ILE A 93 -6.70 14.68 2.60
N PRO A 94 -6.25 15.44 1.58
CA PRO A 94 -6.64 15.18 0.20
C PRO A 94 -6.42 13.71 -0.16
N LEU A 95 -7.36 13.15 -0.93
CA LEU A 95 -7.41 11.75 -1.30
C LEU A 95 -6.04 11.22 -1.77
N ASN A 96 -5.35 11.99 -2.61
CA ASN A 96 -4.04 11.65 -3.20
C ASN A 96 -2.97 11.28 -2.16
N LYS A 97 -2.95 11.93 -0.99
CA LYS A 97 -1.97 11.65 0.08
C LYS A 97 -2.22 10.35 0.82
N LEU A 98 -3.46 9.85 0.86
CA LEU A 98 -3.78 8.53 1.44
C LEU A 98 -3.77 7.42 0.38
N THR A 99 -3.97 7.75 -0.90
CA THR A 99 -3.62 6.83 -2.00
C THR A 99 -2.12 6.52 -1.96
N LEU A 100 -1.27 7.52 -1.69
CA LEU A 100 0.17 7.33 -1.42
C LEU A 100 0.44 6.35 -0.27
N GLN A 101 -0.36 6.37 0.82
CA GLN A 101 -0.28 5.33 1.86
C GLN A 101 -0.75 3.95 1.38
N SER A 102 -1.68 3.88 0.42
CA SER A 102 -2.12 2.61 -0.16
C SER A 102 -1.07 1.94 -1.07
N TYR A 103 -0.14 2.74 -1.62
CA TYR A 103 1.01 2.23 -2.38
C TYR A 103 2.19 1.84 -1.51
N ALA A 104 2.07 1.95 -0.16
CA ALA A 104 3.11 1.48 0.76
C ALA A 104 3.44 0.00 0.59
N VAL A 105 2.50 -0.81 0.07
CA VAL A 105 2.75 -2.22 -0.28
C VAL A 105 3.77 -2.33 -1.41
N LEU A 106 3.61 -1.54 -2.48
CA LEU A 106 4.55 -1.52 -3.61
C LEU A 106 5.92 -0.98 -3.18
N ASP A 107 5.96 0.04 -2.32
CA ASP A 107 7.22 0.57 -1.77
C ASP A 107 7.93 -0.48 -0.89
N LYS A 108 7.18 -1.25 -0.10
CA LYS A 108 7.71 -2.35 0.70
C LYS A 108 8.25 -3.47 -0.19
N GLU A 109 7.52 -3.85 -1.23
CA GLU A 109 7.98 -4.85 -2.20
C GLU A 109 9.25 -4.40 -2.92
N ARG A 110 9.32 -3.13 -3.37
CA ARG A 110 10.54 -2.55 -3.97
C ARG A 110 11.73 -2.67 -3.01
N LYS A 111 11.55 -2.28 -1.74
CA LYS A 111 12.61 -2.36 -0.71
C LYS A 111 13.07 -3.79 -0.46
N GLN A 112 12.16 -4.76 -0.49
CA GLN A 112 12.55 -6.17 -0.36
C GLN A 112 13.42 -6.63 -1.52
N TYR A 113 13.01 -6.34 -2.77
CA TYR A 113 13.82 -6.71 -3.94
C TYR A 113 15.18 -6.01 -3.97
N LEU A 114 15.26 -4.78 -3.46
CA LEU A 114 16.53 -4.07 -3.32
C LEU A 114 17.45 -4.74 -2.30
N ALA A 115 16.92 -5.12 -1.13
CA ALA A 115 17.69 -5.86 -0.13
C ALA A 115 18.15 -7.24 -0.63
N ASP A 116 17.27 -7.95 -1.34
CA ASP A 116 17.62 -9.24 -1.96
C ASP A 116 18.70 -9.07 -3.04
N LEU A 117 18.68 -7.96 -3.78
CA LEU A 117 19.69 -7.63 -4.78
C LEU A 117 21.06 -7.39 -4.11
N ASP A 118 21.11 -6.62 -3.04
CA ASP A 118 22.35 -6.35 -2.29
C ASP A 118 22.99 -7.66 -1.80
N ILE A 119 22.17 -8.60 -1.32
CA ILE A 119 22.66 -9.94 -0.90
C ILE A 119 23.31 -10.67 -2.08
N VAL A 120 22.65 -10.68 -3.25
CA VAL A 120 23.18 -11.37 -4.44
C VAL A 120 24.47 -10.73 -4.94
N LEU A 121 24.57 -9.41 -4.90
CA LEU A 121 25.81 -8.72 -5.27
C LEU A 121 26.95 -9.13 -4.34
N GLY A 122 26.69 -9.28 -3.04
CA GLY A 122 27.67 -9.85 -2.10
C GLY A 122 28.03 -11.30 -2.40
N GLU A 123 27.07 -12.14 -2.82
CA GLU A 123 27.36 -13.52 -3.29
C GLU A 123 28.31 -13.50 -4.51
N ILE A 124 28.06 -12.60 -5.47
CA ILE A 124 28.87 -12.43 -6.69
C ILE A 124 30.31 -12.02 -6.34
N ASP A 125 30.47 -11.03 -5.46
CA ASP A 125 31.79 -10.55 -5.01
C ASP A 125 32.58 -11.67 -4.33
N GLU A 126 31.93 -12.47 -3.47
CA GLU A 126 32.59 -13.60 -2.80
C GLU A 126 32.96 -14.71 -3.79
N TYR A 127 32.11 -15.01 -4.79
CA TYR A 127 32.46 -15.96 -5.84
C TYR A 127 33.68 -15.52 -6.64
N GLN A 128 33.78 -14.24 -6.99
CA GLN A 128 34.96 -13.68 -7.68
C GLN A 128 36.21 -13.83 -6.81
N SER A 129 36.12 -13.42 -5.54
CA SER A 129 37.20 -13.57 -4.56
C SER A 129 37.65 -15.03 -4.39
N ILE A 130 36.74 -16.00 -4.44
CA ILE A 130 37.09 -17.43 -4.37
C ILE A 130 37.81 -17.87 -5.64
N ILE A 131 37.33 -17.49 -6.83
CA ILE A 131 37.97 -17.84 -8.11
C ILE A 131 39.38 -17.26 -8.18
N GLU A 132 39.58 -16.02 -7.71
CA GLU A 132 40.90 -15.37 -7.66
C GLU A 132 41.86 -16.06 -6.69
N ARG A 133 41.38 -16.48 -5.52
CA ARG A 133 42.20 -17.13 -4.48
C ARG A 133 42.48 -18.60 -4.76
N LEU A 134 41.54 -19.30 -5.38
CA LEU A 134 41.56 -20.75 -5.60
C LEU A 134 41.14 -21.07 -7.05
N PRO A 135 41.99 -20.77 -8.05
CA PRO A 135 41.67 -20.99 -9.46
C PRO A 135 41.31 -22.45 -9.80
N GLU A 136 41.79 -23.43 -9.02
CA GLU A 136 41.44 -24.84 -9.17
C GLU A 136 39.95 -25.12 -8.96
N LEU A 137 39.24 -24.25 -8.25
CA LEU A 137 37.79 -24.35 -8.02
C LEU A 137 36.96 -23.63 -9.10
N GLU A 138 37.59 -22.94 -10.05
CA GLU A 138 36.89 -22.09 -11.03
C GLU A 138 35.77 -22.85 -11.76
N GLN A 139 36.04 -24.06 -12.26
CA GLN A 139 35.04 -24.88 -12.95
C GLN A 139 33.83 -25.25 -12.07
N THR A 140 34.01 -25.29 -10.74
CA THR A 140 32.94 -25.56 -9.79
C THR A 140 32.17 -24.30 -9.42
N VAL A 141 32.87 -23.16 -9.29
CA VAL A 141 32.31 -21.89 -8.80
C VAL A 141 31.67 -21.07 -9.91
N LEU A 142 32.22 -21.10 -11.13
CA LEU A 142 31.75 -20.31 -12.27
C LEU A 142 30.25 -20.52 -12.57
N PRO A 143 29.69 -21.75 -12.56
CA PRO A 143 28.24 -21.93 -12.74
C PRO A 143 27.39 -21.31 -11.62
N LEU A 144 27.91 -21.18 -10.40
CA LEU A 144 27.22 -20.52 -9.28
C LEU A 144 27.25 -19.00 -9.45
N TYR A 145 28.41 -18.46 -9.83
CA TYR A 145 28.60 -17.07 -10.18
C TYR A 145 27.64 -16.63 -11.30
N GLU A 146 27.56 -17.37 -12.41
CA GLU A 146 26.66 -17.05 -13.52
C GLU A 146 25.18 -17.08 -13.11
N ARG A 147 24.79 -18.01 -12.23
CA ARG A 147 23.42 -18.04 -11.68
C ARG A 147 23.14 -16.83 -10.80
N ALA A 148 24.10 -16.42 -9.98
CA ALA A 148 23.97 -15.23 -9.16
C ALA A 148 23.83 -13.97 -10.02
N GLN A 149 24.62 -13.83 -11.10
CA GLN A 149 24.47 -12.73 -12.07
C GLN A 149 23.08 -12.69 -12.73
N LYS A 150 22.56 -13.84 -13.19
CA LYS A 150 21.20 -13.89 -13.76
C LYS A 150 20.14 -13.49 -12.73
N ARG A 151 20.33 -13.87 -11.47
CA ARG A 151 19.44 -13.52 -10.35
C ARG A 151 19.52 -12.02 -10.04
N SER A 152 20.70 -11.40 -10.03
CA SER A 152 20.85 -9.95 -9.82
C SER A 152 20.15 -9.16 -10.93
N ASP A 153 20.31 -9.55 -12.19
CA ASP A 153 19.63 -8.89 -13.32
C ASP A 153 18.11 -8.96 -13.21
N LEU A 154 17.58 -10.10 -12.74
CA LEU A 154 16.15 -10.26 -12.51
C LEU A 154 15.66 -9.35 -11.38
N LEU A 155 16.38 -9.30 -10.26
CA LEU A 155 16.03 -8.45 -9.11
C LEU A 155 16.11 -6.97 -9.46
N LEU A 156 17.16 -6.53 -10.15
CA LEU A 156 17.31 -5.16 -10.62
C LEU A 156 16.15 -4.76 -11.55
N ARG A 157 15.78 -5.62 -12.50
CA ARG A 157 14.59 -5.38 -13.35
C ARG A 157 13.32 -5.22 -12.53
N LYS A 158 13.12 -6.02 -11.49
CA LYS A 158 11.98 -5.86 -10.58
C LYS A 158 12.05 -4.51 -9.87
N VAL A 159 13.17 -4.15 -9.25
CA VAL A 159 13.34 -2.83 -8.60
C VAL A 159 12.95 -1.70 -9.54
N ASN A 160 13.49 -1.68 -10.76
CA ASN A 160 13.23 -0.64 -11.76
C ASN A 160 11.75 -0.56 -12.16
N ILE A 161 11.07 -1.70 -12.34
CA ILE A 161 9.63 -1.72 -12.66
C ILE A 161 8.83 -1.04 -11.54
N TYR A 162 9.11 -1.38 -10.28
CA TYR A 162 8.38 -0.83 -9.14
C TYR A 162 8.72 0.65 -8.91
N GLU A 163 9.97 1.06 -9.14
CA GLU A 163 10.39 2.46 -9.08
C GLU A 163 9.67 3.32 -10.11
N ASN A 164 9.68 2.90 -11.38
CA ASN A 164 8.96 3.59 -12.47
C ASN A 164 7.46 3.70 -12.20
N ILE A 165 6.83 2.63 -11.70
CA ILE A 165 5.41 2.66 -11.33
C ILE A 165 5.19 3.66 -10.20
N LEU A 166 6.01 3.62 -9.13
CA LEU A 166 5.85 4.51 -7.98
C LEU A 166 6.09 5.98 -8.33
N ASP A 167 7.00 6.27 -9.26
CA ASP A 167 7.25 7.63 -9.74
C ASP A 167 6.13 8.14 -10.64
N SER A 168 5.60 7.32 -11.55
CA SER A 168 4.44 7.69 -12.38
C SER A 168 3.16 8.00 -11.58
N ILE A 169 3.11 7.61 -10.30
CA ILE A 169 2.00 7.86 -9.37
C ILE A 169 2.21 9.15 -8.57
N LYS A 170 3.44 9.66 -8.46
CA LYS A 170 3.77 10.90 -7.75
C LYS A 170 3.54 12.15 -8.63
N GLU A 171 3.59 12.01 -9.94
CA GLU A 171 3.21 13.03 -10.95
C GLU A 171 1.69 13.20 -11.06
#